data_AF-A0A2V7WSI1-F1
#
_entry.id   AF-A0A2V7WSI1-F1
#
_cell.length_a   1.000
_cell.length_b   1.000
_cell.length_c   1.000
_cell.angle_alpha   90.00
_cell.angle_beta   90.00
_cell.angle_gamma   90.00
#
_symmetry.space_group_name_H-M   'P 1'
#
loop_
_entity.id
_entity.type
_entity.pdbx_description
1 polymer ?
#
loop_
_entity_poly.entity_id
_entity_poly.type
_entity_poly.pdbx_seq_one_letter_code
_entity_poly.pdbx_strand_id
1 'polypeptide(L)'
;MPVPAKVETFQDTGEVFLKHADRATMLPGVDTSKLTAEQRMAALHKLNAESCDCGCKYTLAQCRIYDPVCKISKERAAAIVKEAEKVPAKDAPGSTVEPVPPSAPADVAKPRGRK
;
A
#
# COMPACT_ATOMS: atom_id res chain seq x y z
N MET A 1 -9.63 15.28 -33.41
CA MET A 1 -10.26 16.22 -32.46
C MET A 1 -9.60 16.03 -31.10
N PRO A 2 -9.11 17.08 -30.41
CA PRO A 2 -8.49 16.93 -29.09
C PRO A 2 -9.57 16.74 -28.02
N VAL A 3 -9.42 15.71 -27.18
CA VAL A 3 -10.29 15.48 -26.01
C VAL A 3 -9.88 16.42 -24.88
N PRO A 4 -10.79 17.19 -24.27
CA PRO A 4 -10.48 18.03 -23.13
C PRO A 4 -10.34 17.15 -21.87
N ALA A 5 -9.16 16.56 -21.66
CA ALA A 5 -8.83 15.87 -20.41
C ALA A 5 -8.35 16.91 -19.38
N LYS A 6 -9.13 17.07 -18.31
CA LYS A 6 -8.77 17.95 -17.19
C LYS A 6 -7.85 17.18 -16.25
N VAL A 7 -6.54 17.43 -16.37
CA VAL A 7 -5.54 16.84 -15.48
C VAL A 7 -5.55 17.63 -14.18
N GLU A 8 -6.18 17.08 -13.13
CA GLU A 8 -6.07 17.62 -11.78
C GLU A 8 -4.76 17.11 -11.15
N THR A 9 -3.76 17.98 -11.11
CA THR A 9 -2.51 17.70 -10.41
C THR A 9 -2.73 17.86 -8.90
N PHE A 10 -2.82 16.74 -8.19
CA PHE A 10 -2.81 16.73 -6.73
C PHE A 10 -1.39 17.05 -6.25
N GLN A 11 -1.21 18.18 -5.55
CA GLN A 11 0.06 18.53 -4.92
C GLN A 11 0.23 17.64 -3.68
N ASP A 12 1.24 16.78 -3.70
CA ASP A 12 1.59 15.91 -2.59
C ASP A 12 2.25 16.75 -1.47
N THR A 13 1.43 17.40 -0.65
CA THR A 13 1.87 18.32 0.42
C THR A 13 2.39 17.61 1.67
N GLY A 14 2.75 16.33 1.61
CA GLY A 14 3.42 15.63 2.71
C GLY A 14 2.54 15.33 3.93
N GLU A 15 1.25 15.66 3.91
CA GLU A 15 0.29 15.06 4.84
C GLU A 15 0.07 13.61 4.39
N VAL A 16 0.75 12.69 5.09
CA VAL A 16 0.45 11.26 5.06
C VAL A 16 -0.96 11.08 5.64
N PHE A 17 -1.98 11.46 4.87
CA PHE A 17 -3.36 11.16 5.20
C PHE A 17 -3.47 9.64 5.21
N LEU A 18 -3.93 9.07 6.34
CA LEU A 18 -4.25 7.64 6.48
C LEU A 18 -5.11 7.07 5.34
N LYS A 19 -5.77 7.95 4.57
CA LYS A 19 -6.56 7.64 3.37
C LYS A 19 -5.72 7.12 2.18
N HIS A 20 -4.40 7.32 2.20
CA HIS A 20 -3.46 6.87 1.16
C HIS A 20 -2.34 6.01 1.74
N ALA A 21 -2.65 5.16 2.72
CA ALA A 21 -1.70 4.20 3.29
C ALA A 21 -1.05 3.30 2.23
N ASP A 22 -1.72 3.08 1.10
CA ASP A 22 -1.22 2.38 -0.09
C ASP A 22 -0.03 3.08 -0.78
N ARG A 23 0.17 4.39 -0.55
CA ARG A 23 1.26 5.18 -1.13
C ARG A 23 2.46 5.35 -0.20
N ALA A 24 2.47 4.65 0.94
CA ALA A 24 3.55 4.78 1.91
C ALA A 24 4.89 4.35 1.28
N THR A 25 5.82 5.31 1.18
CA THR A 25 7.20 5.07 0.73
C THR A 25 8.07 4.46 1.84
N MET A 26 7.60 4.51 3.08
CA MET A 26 8.23 3.90 4.25
C MET A 26 7.16 3.20 5.09
N LEU A 27 7.43 1.95 5.46
CA LEU A 27 6.56 1.15 6.30
C LEU A 27 7.18 0.93 7.68
N PRO A 28 6.44 1.14 8.78
CA PRO A 28 6.97 0.96 10.11
C PRO A 28 7.39 -0.50 10.33
N GLY A 29 8.60 -0.71 10.84
CA GLY A 29 9.14 -2.04 11.14
C GLY A 29 9.55 -2.89 9.92
N VAL A 30 9.59 -2.31 8.72
CA VAL A 30 10.14 -2.94 7.50
C VAL A 30 11.43 -2.21 7.15
N ASP A 31 12.58 -2.88 7.28
CA ASP A 31 13.88 -2.28 6.93
C ASP A 31 14.13 -2.43 5.42
N THR A 32 14.04 -1.32 4.69
CA THR A 32 14.37 -1.26 3.26
C THR A 32 15.69 -0.55 2.99
N SER A 33 16.47 -0.25 4.03
CA SER A 33 17.70 0.57 3.96
C SER A 33 18.75 -0.03 3.03
N LYS A 34 18.82 -1.37 2.94
CA LYS A 34 19.79 -2.11 2.14
C LYS A 34 19.42 -2.29 0.66
N LEU A 35 18.19 -1.94 0.28
CA LEU A 35 17.68 -2.06 -1.08
C LEU A 35 18.05 -0.85 -1.95
N THR A 36 18.25 -1.04 -3.25
CA THR A 36 18.30 0.07 -4.23
C THR A 36 16.90 0.68 -4.42
N ALA A 37 16.81 1.87 -5.02
CA ALA A 37 15.51 2.53 -5.25
C ALA A 37 14.53 1.63 -6.03
N GLU A 38 15.00 0.95 -7.08
CA GLU A 38 14.18 0.03 -7.88
C GLU A 38 13.73 -1.19 -7.08
N GLN A 39 14.63 -1.77 -6.27
CA GLN A 39 14.30 -2.89 -5.39
C GLN A 39 13.30 -2.49 -4.30
N ARG A 40 13.43 -1.28 -3.75
CA ARG A 40 12.46 -0.72 -2.79
C ARG A 40 11.10 -0.58 -3.44
N MET A 41 11.02 -0.02 -4.63
CA MET A 41 9.74 0.13 -5.36
C MET A 41 9.10 -1.24 -5.63
N ALA A 42 9.88 -2.23 -6.07
CA ALA A 42 9.38 -3.59 -6.30
C ALA A 42 8.88 -4.25 -5.00
N ALA A 43 9.61 -4.08 -3.89
CA ALA A 43 9.21 -4.59 -2.58
C ALA A 43 7.90 -3.93 -2.10
N LEU A 44 7.83 -2.59 -2.16
CA LEU A 44 6.65 -1.82 -1.77
C LEU A 44 5.44 -2.19 -2.61
N HIS A 45 5.60 -2.40 -3.92
CA HIS A 45 4.52 -2.82 -4.79
C HIS A 45 3.98 -4.20 -4.38
N LYS A 46 4.86 -5.17 -4.11
CA LYS A 46 4.45 -6.50 -3.61
C LYS A 46 3.73 -6.40 -2.26
N LEU A 47 4.22 -5.58 -1.32
CA LEU A 47 3.58 -5.37 -0.02
C LEU A 47 2.19 -4.75 -0.12
N ASN A 48 1.98 -3.88 -1.12
CA ASN A 48 0.68 -3.28 -1.39
C ASN A 48 -0.27 -4.23 -2.12
N ALA A 49 0.24 -5.20 -2.89
CA ALA A 49 -0.59 -6.17 -3.62
C ALA A 49 -0.96 -7.41 -2.79
N GLU A 50 -0.07 -7.85 -1.88
CA GLU A 50 -0.27 -9.06 -1.09
C GLU A 50 -1.17 -8.79 0.11
N SER A 51 -2.17 -9.66 0.32
CA SER A 51 -3.08 -9.61 1.47
C SER A 51 -2.42 -10.13 2.73
N CYS A 52 -2.79 -9.58 3.88
CA CYS A 52 -2.32 -10.06 5.17
C CYS A 52 -3.28 -11.13 5.74
N ASP A 53 -2.77 -12.33 5.99
CA ASP A 53 -3.53 -13.45 6.57
C ASP A 53 -3.76 -13.32 8.09
N CYS A 54 -3.59 -12.12 8.66
CA CYS A 54 -3.80 -11.87 10.09
C CYS A 54 -5.27 -11.83 10.52
N GLY A 55 -6.20 -11.97 9.58
CA GLY A 55 -7.65 -11.78 9.78
C GLY A 55 -8.11 -10.34 9.56
N CYS A 56 -7.18 -9.42 9.28
CA CYS A 56 -7.40 -7.98 9.13
C CYS A 56 -7.98 -7.56 7.76
N LYS A 57 -7.95 -8.44 6.75
CA LYS A 57 -8.38 -8.17 5.35
C LYS A 57 -7.69 -6.98 4.66
N TYR A 58 -6.63 -6.45 5.26
CA TYR A 58 -5.78 -5.41 4.69
C TYR A 58 -4.65 -6.03 3.87
N THR A 59 -4.06 -5.24 2.99
CA THR A 59 -2.78 -5.59 2.36
C THR A 59 -1.67 -5.63 3.42
N LEU A 60 -0.54 -6.28 3.17
CA LEU A 60 0.59 -6.28 4.09
C LEU A 60 1.03 -4.85 4.41
N ALA A 61 1.06 -3.98 3.41
CA ALA A 61 1.40 -2.57 3.57
C ALA A 61 0.43 -1.83 4.51
N GLN A 62 -0.88 -1.92 4.23
CA GLN A 62 -1.92 -1.32 5.07
C GLN A 62 -1.91 -1.91 6.48
N CYS A 63 -1.69 -3.22 6.62
CA CYS A 63 -1.60 -3.89 7.90
C CYS A 63 -0.43 -3.35 8.74
N ARG A 64 0.75 -3.11 8.15
CA ARG A 64 1.87 -2.50 8.87
C ARG A 64 1.55 -1.07 9.35
N ILE A 65 0.77 -0.32 8.59
CA ILE A 65 0.41 1.07 8.92
C ILE A 65 -0.65 1.13 10.02
N TYR A 66 -1.72 0.33 9.92
CA TYR A 66 -2.81 0.32 10.89
C TYR A 66 -2.51 -0.51 12.13
N ASP A 67 -1.70 -1.57 11.99
CA ASP A 67 -1.30 -2.47 13.07
C ASP A 67 0.21 -2.81 12.99
N PRO A 68 1.08 -1.90 13.46
CA PRO A 68 2.52 -2.12 13.44
C PRO A 68 2.98 -3.24 14.39
N VAL A 69 2.12 -3.76 15.28
CA VAL A 69 2.46 -4.87 16.18
C VAL A 69 2.11 -6.24 15.60
N CYS A 70 1.38 -6.31 14.48
CA CYS A 70 1.09 -7.56 13.79
C CYS A 70 2.40 -8.28 13.36
N LYS A 71 2.62 -9.46 13.93
CA LYS A 71 3.82 -10.29 13.67
C LYS A 71 3.78 -10.95 12.29
N ILE A 72 2.60 -11.41 11.87
CA ILE A 72 2.38 -12.06 10.57
C ILE A 72 2.77 -11.11 9.43
N SER A 73 2.29 -9.86 9.50
CA SER A 73 2.62 -8.85 8.48
C SER A 73 4.11 -8.50 8.49
N LYS A 74 4.74 -8.43 9.66
CA LYS A 74 6.18 -8.18 9.80
C LYS A 74 7.02 -9.29 9.18
N GLU A 75 6.68 -10.55 9.44
CA GLU A 75 7.43 -11.72 8.94
C GLU A 75 7.34 -11.85 7.42
N ARG A 76 6.14 -11.73 6.85
CA ARG A 76 5.98 -11.71 5.38
C ARG A 76 6.66 -10.50 4.75
N ALA A 77 6.56 -9.32 5.37
CA ALA A 77 7.22 -8.14 4.83
C ALA A 77 8.74 -8.28 4.80
N ALA A 78 9.34 -8.85 5.85
CA ALA A 78 10.78 -9.13 5.88
C ALA A 78 11.18 -10.18 4.82
N ALA A 79 10.33 -11.16 4.53
CA ALA A 79 10.58 -12.12 3.45
C ALA A 79 10.59 -11.43 2.08
N ILE A 80 9.61 -10.56 1.81
CA ILE A 80 9.52 -9.81 0.55
C ILE A 80 10.74 -8.90 0.34
N VAL A 81 11.22 -8.25 1.40
CA VAL A 81 12.46 -7.44 1.34
C VAL A 81 13.67 -8.31 0.97
N LYS A 82 13.83 -9.47 1.60
CA LYS A 82 14.93 -10.41 1.28
C LYS A 82 14.85 -10.96 -0.14
N GLU A 83 13.65 -11.14 -0.66
CA GLU A 83 13.45 -11.51 -2.07
C GLU A 83 13.82 -10.36 -2.98
N ALA A 84 13.40 -9.13 -2.65
CA ALA A 84 13.73 -7.93 -3.43
C ALA A 84 15.23 -7.63 -3.50
N GLU A 85 16.01 -7.96 -2.46
CA GLU A 85 17.48 -7.90 -2.48
C GLU A 85 18.09 -8.73 -3.62
N LYS A 86 17.42 -9.82 -4.02
CA LYS A 86 17.89 -10.76 -5.04
C LYS A 86 17.41 -10.43 -6.45
N VAL A 87 16.42 -9.53 -6.60
CA VAL A 87 15.85 -9.20 -7.91
C VAL A 87 16.77 -8.20 -8.63
N PRO A 88 17.19 -8.49 -9.87
CA PRO A 88 17.85 -7.50 -10.71
C PRO A 88 16.84 -6.42 -11.12
N ALA A 89 17.27 -5.16 -11.08
CA ALA A 89 16.52 -3.92 -11.33
C ALA A 89 15.54 -3.85 -12.52
N LYS A 90 15.53 -4.84 -13.43
CA LYS A 90 14.77 -4.81 -14.70
C LYS A 90 13.37 -5.39 -14.60
N ASP A 91 13.05 -6.12 -13.54
CA ASP A 91 11.74 -6.77 -13.33
C ASP A 91 10.86 -5.95 -12.38
N ALA A 92 10.68 -4.66 -12.66
CA ALA A 92 9.58 -3.90 -12.07
C ALA A 92 8.31 -4.23 -12.88
N PRO A 93 7.24 -4.77 -12.28
CA PRO A 93 5.94 -4.77 -12.94
C PRO A 93 5.56 -3.31 -13.17
N GLY A 94 5.62 -2.89 -14.43
CA GLY A 94 5.24 -1.57 -14.88
C GLY A 94 3.84 -1.24 -14.39
N SER A 95 3.72 -0.04 -13.84
CA SER A 95 2.52 0.67 -13.43
C SER A 95 1.36 0.51 -14.43
N THR A 96 0.65 -0.62 -14.36
CA THR A 96 -0.64 -0.88 -15.00
C THR A 96 -1.48 -1.75 -14.07
N VAL A 97 -1.52 -1.40 -12.80
CA VAL A 97 -2.68 -1.76 -11.99
C VAL A 97 -3.65 -0.62 -12.21
N GLU A 98 -4.64 -0.83 -13.09
CA GLU A 98 -5.87 -0.04 -13.06
C GLU A 98 -6.30 0.11 -11.60
N PRO A 99 -6.69 1.33 -11.16
CA PRO A 99 -7.07 1.54 -9.77
C PRO A 99 -8.24 0.62 -9.47
N VAL A 100 -7.98 -0.43 -8.66
CA VAL A 100 -9.05 -1.25 -8.11
C VAL A 100 -9.90 -0.25 -7.31
N PRO A 101 -11.18 -0.06 -7.67
CA PRO A 101 -12.00 0.96 -7.03
C PRO A 101 -12.00 0.70 -5.52
N PRO A 102 -11.93 1.76 -4.68
CA PRO A 102 -11.98 1.61 -3.24
C PRO A 102 -13.25 0.85 -2.92
N SER A 103 -13.09 -0.36 -2.39
CA SER A 103 -14.20 -1.10 -1.80
C SER A 103 -14.79 -0.18 -0.75
N ALA A 104 -16.01 0.29 -1.02
CA ALA A 104 -16.71 1.27 -0.21
C ALA A 104 -16.68 0.86 1.27
N PRO A 105 -16.59 1.82 2.21
CA PRO A 105 -16.80 1.50 3.61
C PRO A 105 -18.20 0.91 3.77
N ALA A 106 -18.27 -0.30 4.33
CA ALA A 106 -19.51 -0.89 4.78
C ALA A 106 -20.23 0.14 5.67
N ASP A 107 -21.44 0.46 5.24
CA ASP A 107 -22.38 1.39 5.87
C ASP A 107 -22.45 1.14 7.38
N VAL A 108 -21.97 2.10 8.17
CA VAL A 108 -22.26 2.19 9.59
C VAL A 108 -23.74 2.59 9.69
N ALA A 109 -24.61 1.58 9.74
CA ALA A 109 -26.02 1.74 10.05
C ALA A 109 -26.15 2.28 11.49
N LYS A 110 -26.17 3.61 11.60
CA LYS A 110 -26.59 4.37 12.77
C LYS A 110 -28.09 4.08 13.01
N PRO A 111 -28.52 3.48 14.14
CA PRO A 111 -29.94 3.51 14.47
C PRO A 111 -30.30 4.96 14.80
N ARG A 112 -31.06 5.58 13.90
CA ARG A 112 -31.67 6.89 14.12
C ARG A 112 -32.74 6.75 15.19
N GLY A 113 -32.57 7.46 16.29
CA GLY A 113 -33.65 7.75 17.23
C GLY A 113 -34.77 8.55 16.55
N ARG A 114 -36.00 8.10 16.80
CA ARG A 114 -37.31 8.77 16.67
C ARG A 114 -38.27 7.81 17.38
N LYS A 115 -39.08 8.17 18.37
CA LYS A 115 -39.79 9.42 18.67
C LYS A 115 -40.20 9.38 20.14
#